data_AF-A0A8R1EN17-F1
#
_entry.id   AF-A0A8R1EN17-F1
#
_cell.length_a   1.000
_cell.length_b   1.000
_cell.length_c   1.000
_cell.angle_alpha   90.00
_cell.angle_beta   90.00
_cell.angle_gamma   90.00
#
_symmetry.space_group_name_H-M   'P 1'
#
loop_
_entity.id
_entity.type
_entity.pdbx_description
1 polymer ?
#
loop_
_entity_poly.entity_id
_entity_poly.type
_entity_poly.pdbx_seq_one_letter_code
_entity_poly.pdbx_strand_id
1 'polypeptide(L)'
;MVGNLYIGSNVRQRAQLGENYLEGTEVVAVHGVKNIGMVAAILRDHGANVREFKYGKCGLDEISKAVRHADVLLDGVQRGGEIEEAAASNSRLIVAECDCEEPFSAMSAVARISMAMTARERTSHGQRLIASDCLDYWRLLNRSGRQMPF
;
A
#
# COMPACT_ATOMS: atom_id res chain seq x y z
N MET A 1 -18.14 -20.96 -13.04
CA MET A 1 -16.71 -21.21 -13.33
C MET A 1 -16.05 -19.86 -13.63
N VAL A 2 -15.60 -19.14 -12.59
CA VAL A 2 -15.06 -17.75 -12.70
C VAL A 2 -13.68 -17.69 -12.02
N GLY A 3 -12.81 -18.65 -12.36
CA GLY A 3 -11.54 -18.86 -11.64
C GLY A 3 -10.29 -18.27 -12.31
N ASN A 4 -10.33 -17.96 -13.61
CA ASN A 4 -9.09 -17.80 -14.38
C ASN A 4 -8.90 -16.45 -15.09
N LEU A 5 -9.85 -15.50 -14.96
CA LEU A 5 -9.75 -14.23 -15.69
C LEU A 5 -8.72 -13.26 -15.07
N TYR A 6 -8.52 -13.30 -13.75
CA TYR A 6 -7.58 -12.42 -13.03
C TYR A 6 -6.12 -12.82 -13.21
N ILE A 7 -5.84 -14.09 -13.53
CA ILE A 7 -4.47 -14.57 -13.75
C ILE A 7 -3.97 -14.08 -15.13
N GLY A 8 -4.81 -14.12 -16.16
CA GLY A 8 -4.44 -13.73 -17.52
C GLY A 8 -4.17 -12.24 -17.73
N SER A 9 -4.91 -11.37 -17.03
CA SER A 9 -4.69 -9.91 -17.07
C SER A 9 -3.41 -9.49 -16.35
N ASN A 10 -3.09 -10.11 -15.21
CA ASN A 10 -1.84 -9.86 -14.48
C ASN A 10 -0.60 -10.35 -15.27
N VAL A 11 -0.72 -11.44 -16.04
CA VAL A 11 0.39 -11.95 -16.86
C VAL A 11 0.67 -11.02 -18.05
N ARG A 12 -0.34 -10.46 -18.71
CA ARG A 12 -0.14 -9.51 -19.82
C ARG A 12 0.44 -8.18 -19.36
N GLN A 13 0.03 -7.66 -18.20
CA GLN A 13 0.65 -6.48 -17.60
C GLN A 13 2.12 -6.75 -17.25
N ARG A 14 2.44 -7.88 -16.60
CA ARG A 14 3.84 -8.25 -16.31
C ARG A 14 4.72 -8.38 -17.56
N ALA A 15 4.19 -8.97 -18.64
CA ALA A 15 4.93 -9.15 -19.88
C ALA A 15 5.20 -7.83 -20.63
N GLN A 16 4.42 -6.77 -20.39
CA GLN A 16 4.58 -5.46 -21.03
C GLN A 16 5.43 -4.48 -20.20
N LEU A 17 5.56 -4.70 -18.90
CA LEU A 17 6.09 -3.73 -17.95
C LEU A 17 7.62 -3.84 -17.74
N GLY A 18 8.26 -4.96 -18.14
CA GLY A 18 9.71 -5.17 -17.94
C GLY A 18 10.06 -5.50 -16.48
N GLU A 19 11.35 -5.79 -16.21
CA GLU A 19 11.79 -6.23 -14.87
C GLU A 19 11.74 -5.10 -13.81
N ASN A 20 11.71 -3.82 -14.21
CA ASN A 20 11.77 -2.65 -13.31
C ASN A 20 10.64 -1.64 -13.53
N TYR A 21 9.41 -2.10 -13.60
CA TYR A 21 8.28 -1.22 -13.93
C TYR A 21 7.88 -0.21 -12.85
N LEU A 22 8.49 -0.30 -11.66
CA LEU A 22 8.33 0.69 -10.59
C LEU A 22 9.53 1.64 -10.49
N GLU A 23 10.43 1.63 -11.48
CA GLU A 23 11.54 2.58 -11.53
C GLU A 23 11.03 4.03 -11.43
N GLY A 24 11.67 4.82 -10.55
CA GLY A 24 11.26 6.18 -10.24
C GLY A 24 10.07 6.33 -9.29
N THR A 25 9.51 5.22 -8.79
CA THR A 25 8.43 5.26 -7.78
C THR A 25 9.01 5.41 -6.38
N GLU A 26 8.58 6.45 -5.67
CA GLU A 26 8.98 6.69 -4.28
C GLU A 26 8.02 6.01 -3.30
N VAL A 27 8.53 5.04 -2.54
CA VAL A 27 7.74 4.27 -1.56
C VAL A 27 8.26 4.57 -0.16
N VAL A 28 7.37 4.98 0.73
CA VAL A 28 7.65 5.13 2.16
C VAL A 28 6.97 3.99 2.91
N ALA A 29 7.75 3.17 3.60
CA ALA A 29 7.25 2.06 4.40
C ALA A 29 7.43 2.37 5.89
N VAL A 30 6.31 2.51 6.62
CA VAL A 30 6.34 2.80 8.06
C VAL A 30 5.98 1.55 8.83
N HIS A 31 7.00 0.88 9.37
CA HIS A 31 6.86 -0.35 10.13
C HIS A 31 6.33 -0.05 11.54
N GLY A 32 5.34 -0.82 11.96
CA GLY A 32 4.73 -0.72 13.28
C GLY A 32 4.17 -2.07 13.75
N VAL A 33 2.85 -2.19 13.72
CA VAL A 33 2.10 -3.36 14.18
C VAL A 33 1.84 -4.37 13.05
N LYS A 34 1.67 -3.91 11.80
CA LYS A 34 1.33 -4.75 10.66
C LYS A 34 2.56 -5.27 9.91
N ASN A 35 2.41 -6.43 9.28
CA ASN A 35 3.42 -7.07 8.45
C ASN A 35 3.45 -6.49 7.04
N ILE A 36 4.26 -5.44 6.84
CA ILE A 36 4.44 -4.78 5.53
C ILE A 36 5.77 -5.13 4.83
N GLY A 37 6.68 -5.81 5.53
CA GLY A 37 8.07 -5.99 5.07
C GLY A 37 8.19 -6.77 3.77
N MET A 38 7.35 -7.78 3.57
CA MET A 38 7.37 -8.56 2.33
C MET A 38 6.87 -7.75 1.13
N VAL A 39 5.83 -6.94 1.32
CA VAL A 39 5.33 -6.01 0.29
C VAL A 39 6.41 -5.00 -0.07
N ALA A 40 7.07 -4.41 0.93
CA ALA A 40 8.18 -3.48 0.72
C ALA A 40 9.33 -4.11 -0.07
N ALA A 41 9.72 -5.35 0.27
CA ALA A 41 10.75 -6.09 -0.44
C ALA A 41 10.36 -6.34 -1.91
N ILE A 42 9.14 -6.83 -2.16
CA ILE A 42 8.69 -7.09 -3.54
C ILE A 42 8.67 -5.78 -4.36
N LEU A 43 8.20 -4.65 -3.81
CA LEU A 43 8.21 -3.37 -4.53
C LEU A 43 9.64 -2.94 -4.90
N ARG A 44 10.59 -3.11 -3.97
CA ARG A 44 12.01 -2.85 -4.20
C ARG A 44 12.58 -3.74 -5.31
N ASP A 45 12.27 -5.02 -5.29
CA ASP A 45 12.73 -6.00 -6.28
C ASP A 45 12.22 -5.68 -7.69
N HIS A 46 11.14 -4.89 -7.82
CA HIS A 46 10.60 -4.42 -9.10
C HIS A 46 11.00 -2.97 -9.44
N GLY A 47 12.03 -2.43 -8.76
CA GLY A 47 12.66 -1.16 -9.10
C GLY A 47 12.17 0.07 -8.32
N ALA A 48 11.27 -0.09 -7.35
CA ALA A 48 10.82 1.04 -6.53
C ALA A 48 11.91 1.53 -5.56
N ASN A 49 11.98 2.83 -5.33
CA ASN A 49 12.82 3.40 -4.28
C ASN A 49 12.09 3.33 -2.93
N VAL A 50 12.45 2.33 -2.10
CA VAL A 50 11.77 2.06 -0.84
C VAL A 50 12.55 2.60 0.35
N ARG A 51 12.00 3.61 1.02
CA ARG A 51 12.49 4.17 2.28
C ARG A 51 11.71 3.59 3.46
N GLU A 52 12.40 2.82 4.30
CA GLU A 52 11.80 2.19 5.48
C GLU A 52 12.03 3.01 6.76
N PHE A 53 10.98 3.20 7.54
CA PHE A 53 10.98 3.84 8.84
C PHE A 53 10.43 2.90 9.89
N LYS A 54 11.00 2.90 11.10
CA LYS A 54 10.43 2.18 12.26
C LYS A 54 9.71 3.17 13.15
N TYR A 55 8.40 2.99 13.30
CA TYR A 55 7.59 3.83 14.16
C TYR A 55 8.10 3.78 15.60
N GLY A 56 8.22 4.95 16.24
CA GLY A 56 8.78 5.12 17.58
C GLY A 56 10.32 5.15 17.67
N LYS A 57 11.04 4.85 16.58
CA LYS A 57 12.51 5.03 16.50
C LYS A 57 12.92 6.21 15.63
N CYS A 58 12.11 6.57 14.65
CA CYS A 58 12.30 7.72 13.79
C CYS A 58 11.46 8.91 14.27
N GLY A 59 11.91 10.14 13.99
CA GLY A 59 11.13 11.34 14.26
C GLY A 59 9.90 11.42 13.35
N LEU A 60 8.73 11.73 13.91
CA LEU A 60 7.48 11.84 13.14
C LEU A 60 7.57 12.91 12.04
N ASP A 61 8.32 13.98 12.28
CA ASP A 61 8.61 15.02 11.28
C ASP A 61 9.31 14.47 10.03
N GLU A 62 10.25 13.55 10.21
CA GLU A 62 11.00 12.97 9.09
C GLU A 62 10.12 12.05 8.25
N ILE A 63 9.32 11.22 8.93
CA ILE A 63 8.33 10.36 8.29
C ILE A 63 7.33 11.22 7.52
N SER A 64 6.78 12.25 8.16
CA SER A 64 5.80 13.16 7.56
C SER A 64 6.35 13.88 6.33
N LYS A 65 7.61 14.36 6.38
CA LYS A 65 8.28 14.95 5.22
C LYS A 65 8.43 13.94 4.08
N ALA A 66 8.83 12.70 4.37
CA ALA A 66 8.95 11.68 3.35
C ALA A 66 7.59 11.34 2.70
N VAL A 67 6.53 11.21 3.50
CA VAL A 67 5.16 10.91 3.02
C VAL A 67 4.62 11.98 2.06
N ARG A 68 4.91 13.25 2.33
CA ARG A 68 4.47 14.37 1.46
C ARG A 68 5.03 14.31 0.04
N HIS A 69 6.15 13.63 -0.16
CA HIS A 69 6.83 13.50 -1.45
C HIS A 69 6.74 12.08 -2.03
N ALA A 70 6.12 11.14 -1.32
CA ALA A 70 6.01 9.76 -1.75
C ALA A 70 4.89 9.54 -2.78
N ASP A 71 5.05 8.50 -3.60
CA ASP A 71 4.00 7.96 -4.44
C ASP A 71 3.12 6.97 -3.68
N VAL A 72 3.75 6.15 -2.84
CA VAL A 72 3.11 5.09 -2.08
C VAL A 72 3.54 5.17 -0.62
N LEU A 73 2.57 5.12 0.28
CA LEU A 73 2.77 4.90 1.71
C LEU A 73 2.32 3.49 2.06
N LEU A 74 3.24 2.64 2.53
CA LEU A 74 2.89 1.40 3.22
C LEU A 74 2.69 1.70 4.71
N ASP A 75 1.44 1.74 5.15
CA ASP A 75 1.07 2.08 6.54
C ASP A 75 0.98 0.81 7.38
N GLY A 76 2.05 0.54 8.14
CA GLY A 76 2.12 -0.55 9.10
C GLY A 76 1.74 -0.18 10.53
N VAL A 77 1.32 1.06 10.82
CA VAL A 77 1.12 1.55 12.20
C VAL A 77 -0.35 1.56 12.59
N GLN A 78 -1.25 1.81 11.64
CA GLN A 78 -2.71 1.85 11.87
C GLN A 78 -3.12 2.80 13.01
N ARG A 79 -2.44 3.94 13.11
CA ARG A 79 -2.77 5.02 14.04
C ARG A 79 -2.92 6.31 13.26
N GLY A 80 -4.04 7.00 13.47
CA GLY A 80 -4.21 8.37 12.99
C GLY A 80 -3.24 9.33 13.65
N GLY A 81 -3.17 10.57 13.15
CA GLY A 81 -2.27 11.61 13.64
C GLY A 81 -1.38 12.19 12.54
N GLU A 82 -0.16 12.61 12.87
CA GLU A 82 0.72 13.39 11.97
C GLU A 82 1.02 12.70 10.63
N ILE A 83 1.14 11.37 10.60
CA ILE A 83 1.34 10.61 9.35
C ILE A 83 0.09 10.67 8.47
N GLU A 84 -1.10 10.64 9.08
CA GLU A 84 -2.38 10.76 8.36
C GLU A 84 -2.59 12.18 7.82
N GLU A 85 -2.20 13.20 8.58
CA GLU A 85 -2.20 14.59 8.11
C GLU A 85 -1.22 14.79 6.95
N ALA A 86 -0.01 14.23 7.05
CA ALA A 86 0.95 14.23 5.96
C ALA A 86 0.41 13.51 4.72
N ALA A 87 -0.26 12.37 4.90
CA ALA A 87 -0.89 11.64 3.82
C ALA A 87 -2.03 12.44 3.18
N ALA A 88 -2.88 13.10 3.97
CA ALA A 88 -3.97 13.93 3.49
C ALA A 88 -3.50 15.16 2.69
N SER A 89 -2.30 15.67 2.99
CA SER A 89 -1.69 16.80 2.25
C SER A 89 -1.15 16.43 0.87
N ASN A 90 -0.98 15.14 0.57
CA ASN A 90 -0.53 14.63 -0.73
C ASN A 90 -1.71 13.97 -1.46
N SER A 91 -2.40 14.73 -2.30
CA SER A 91 -3.58 14.24 -3.05
C SER A 91 -3.28 13.12 -4.05
N ARG A 92 -2.00 12.89 -4.40
CA ARG A 92 -1.54 11.83 -5.30
C ARG A 92 -1.05 10.59 -4.54
N LEU A 93 -1.03 10.61 -3.21
CA LEU A 93 -0.51 9.50 -2.42
C LEU A 93 -1.41 8.28 -2.49
N ILE A 94 -0.81 7.12 -2.77
CA ILE A 94 -1.47 5.83 -2.59
C ILE A 94 -1.15 5.34 -1.19
N VAL A 95 -2.16 5.27 -0.33
CA VAL A 95 -1.98 4.75 1.03
C VAL A 95 -2.38 3.28 1.03
N ALA A 96 -1.41 2.39 1.20
CA ALA A 96 -1.63 0.96 1.27
C ALA A 96 -1.52 0.48 2.72
N GLU A 97 -2.66 0.15 3.30
CA GLU A 97 -2.75 -0.53 4.57
C GLU A 97 -2.55 -2.04 4.34
N CYS A 98 -1.30 -2.46 4.49
CA CYS A 98 -0.91 -3.85 4.28
C CYS A 98 -0.70 -4.56 5.62
N ASP A 99 -1.20 -5.79 5.71
CA ASP A 99 -0.83 -6.74 6.76
C ASP A 99 -0.83 -8.10 6.09
N CYS A 100 0.34 -8.55 5.65
CA CYS A 100 0.51 -9.74 4.83
C CYS A 100 1.65 -10.59 5.39
N GLU A 101 1.32 -11.78 5.87
CA GLU A 101 2.31 -12.74 6.37
C GLU A 101 2.81 -13.66 5.26
N GLU A 102 1.95 -13.94 4.28
CA GLU A 102 2.24 -14.91 3.22
C GLU A 102 2.66 -14.23 1.90
N PRO A 103 3.56 -14.86 1.12
CA PRO A 103 3.99 -14.37 -0.19
C PRO A 103 2.85 -14.11 -1.16
N PHE A 104 1.82 -14.96 -1.16
CA PHE A 104 0.69 -14.80 -2.06
C PHE A 104 -0.12 -13.53 -1.75
N SER A 105 -0.38 -13.28 -0.47
CA SER A 105 -1.05 -12.06 0.02
C SER A 105 -0.23 -10.82 -0.32
N ALA A 106 1.09 -10.87 -0.09
CA ALA A 106 1.98 -9.75 -0.41
C ALA A 106 2.00 -9.44 -1.91
N MET A 107 2.08 -10.45 -2.77
CA MET A 107 1.98 -10.28 -4.23
C MET A 107 0.62 -9.71 -4.67
N SER A 108 -0.46 -10.11 -4.00
CA SER A 108 -1.79 -9.53 -4.24
C SER A 108 -1.85 -8.06 -3.85
N ALA A 109 -1.25 -7.68 -2.71
CA ALA A 109 -1.14 -6.30 -2.27
C ALA A 109 -0.37 -5.44 -3.29
N VAL A 110 0.77 -5.93 -3.78
CA VAL A 110 1.57 -5.26 -4.83
C VAL A 110 0.75 -5.07 -6.10
N ALA A 111 0.01 -6.10 -6.55
CA ALA A 111 -0.84 -5.96 -7.73
C ALA A 111 -1.91 -4.86 -7.57
N ARG A 112 -2.53 -4.75 -6.37
CA ARG A 112 -3.48 -3.67 -6.06
C ARG A 112 -2.82 -2.29 -6.07
N ILE A 113 -1.62 -2.16 -5.52
CA ILE A 113 -0.83 -0.93 -5.56
C ILE A 113 -0.54 -0.53 -7.01
N SER A 114 -0.07 -1.45 -7.85
CA SER A 114 0.20 -1.18 -9.27
C SER A 114 -1.05 -0.76 -10.05
N MET A 115 -2.19 -1.40 -9.79
CA MET A 115 -3.48 -0.99 -10.36
C MET A 115 -3.87 0.41 -9.89
N ALA A 116 -3.62 0.74 -8.62
CA ALA A 116 -3.91 2.05 -8.08
C ALA A 116 -3.04 3.16 -8.66
N MET A 117 -1.76 2.87 -8.92
CA MET A 117 -0.87 3.78 -9.64
C MET A 117 -1.38 4.03 -11.06
N THR A 118 -1.78 2.98 -11.76
CA THR A 118 -2.36 3.09 -13.11
C THR A 118 -3.63 3.93 -13.12
N ALA A 119 -4.50 3.76 -12.11
CA ALA A 119 -5.70 4.56 -11.95
C ALA A 119 -5.36 6.03 -11.63
N ARG A 120 -4.37 6.27 -10.76
CA ARG A 120 -3.89 7.61 -10.40
C ARG A 120 -3.39 8.38 -11.62
N GLU A 121 -2.75 7.74 -12.59
CA GLU A 121 -2.33 8.44 -13.81
C GLU A 121 -3.51 8.95 -14.65
N ARG A 122 -4.69 8.34 -14.51
CA ARG A 122 -5.92 8.80 -15.19
C ARG A 122 -6.69 9.84 -14.39
N THR A 123 -6.73 9.68 -13.08
CA THR A 123 -7.54 10.53 -12.18
C THR A 123 -6.75 11.71 -11.62
N SER A 124 -5.42 11.66 -11.64
CA SER A 124 -4.51 12.51 -10.88
C SER A 124 -4.73 12.51 -9.37
N HIS A 125 -5.45 11.51 -8.85
CA HIS A 125 -5.74 11.35 -7.43
C HIS A 125 -5.28 9.99 -6.94
N GLY A 126 -4.61 10.00 -5.78
CA GLY A 126 -4.28 8.80 -5.04
C GLY A 126 -5.52 8.14 -4.45
N GLN A 127 -5.31 7.01 -3.79
CA GLN A 127 -6.39 6.26 -3.15
C GLN A 127 -5.89 5.48 -1.95
N ARG A 128 -6.81 5.16 -1.04
CA ARG A 128 -6.54 4.29 0.10
C ARG A 128 -6.91 2.86 -0.24
N LEU A 129 -5.94 1.96 -0.08
CA LEU A 129 -6.06 0.54 -0.33
C LEU A 129 -5.94 -0.22 0.97
N ILE A 130 -6.74 -1.27 1.08
CA ILE A 130 -6.65 -2.25 2.16
C ILE A 130 -6.23 -3.58 1.54
N ALA A 131 -5.07 -4.08 1.96
CA ALA A 131 -4.52 -5.35 1.53
C ALA A 131 -4.07 -6.14 2.76
N SER A 132 -5.03 -6.74 3.45
CA SER A 132 -4.80 -7.55 4.64
C SER A 132 -5.30 -8.98 4.42
N ASP A 133 -4.49 -9.96 4.79
CA ASP A 133 -4.91 -11.38 4.89
C ASP A 133 -5.42 -11.75 6.30
N CYS A 134 -5.29 -10.83 7.26
CA CYS A 134 -5.84 -11.00 8.60
C CYS A 134 -7.38 -10.90 8.60
N LEU A 135 -8.05 -12.03 8.79
CA LEU A 135 -9.52 -12.11 8.92
C LEU A 135 -10.06 -11.25 10.07
N ASP A 136 -9.29 -11.08 11.15
CA ASP A 136 -9.71 -10.29 12.31
C ASP A 136 -9.68 -8.79 12.01
N TYR A 137 -8.77 -8.33 11.17
CA TYR A 137 -8.77 -6.96 10.64
C TYR A 137 -10.04 -6.65 9.83
N TRP A 138 -10.46 -7.58 8.95
CA TRP A 138 -11.71 -7.45 8.20
C TRP A 138 -12.96 -7.50 9.11
N ARG A 139 -12.93 -8.31 10.17
CA ARG A 139 -14.01 -8.36 11.17
C ARG A 139 -14.10 -7.05 11.96
N LEU A 140 -12.98 -6.43 12.31
CA LEU A 140 -12.93 -5.13 12.98
C LEU A 140 -13.55 -4.04 12.11
N LEU A 141 -13.17 -3.94 10.83
CA LEU A 141 -13.78 -2.98 9.90
C LEU A 141 -15.28 -3.19 9.74
N ASN A 142 -15.72 -4.44 9.62
CA ASN A 142 -17.14 -4.77 9.49
C ASN A 142 -17.95 -4.57 10.78
N ARG A 143 -17.32 -4.65 11.96
CA ARG A 143 -17.96 -4.33 13.24
C ARG A 143 -18.13 -2.82 13.42
N SER A 144 -17.14 -2.04 13.03
CA SER A 144 -17.22 -0.57 13.03
C SER A 144 -18.27 -0.04 12.03
N GLY A 145 -18.50 -0.75 10.92
CA GLY A 145 -19.55 -0.43 9.94
C GLY A 145 -20.96 -0.90 10.32
N ARG A 146 -21.15 -1.62 11.44
CA ARG A 146 -22.45 -2.18 11.87
C ARG A 146 -23.18 -1.40 12.96
N GLN A 147 -22.79 -0.15 13.23
CA GLN A 147 -23.64 0.80 13.95
C GLN A 147 -24.35 1.72 12.96
N MET A 148 -25.44 1.22 12.35
CA MET A 148 -26.51 2.08 11.85
C MET A 148 -27.77 1.72 12.63
N PRO A 149 -28.29 2.64 13.46
CA PRO A 149 -29.55 2.42 14.14
C PRO A 149 -30.69 2.65 13.14
N PHE A 150 -31.55 1.65 13.00
CA PHE A 150 -32.98 1.85 12.78
C PHE A 150 -33.71 0.96 13.77
#